data_AF-A0A2P6AQZ4-F1
#
_entry.id   AF-A0A2P6AQZ4-F1
#
_cell.length_a   1.000
_cell.length_b   1.000
_cell.length_c   1.000
_cell.angle_alpha   90.00
_cell.angle_beta   90.00
_cell.angle_gamma   90.00
#
_symmetry.space_group_name_H-M   'P 1'
#
loop_
_entity.id
_entity.type
_entity.pdbx_description
1 polymer ?
#
loop_
_entity_poly.entity_id
_entity_poly.type
_entity_poly.pdbx_seq_one_letter_code
_entity_poly.pdbx_strand_id
1 'polypeptide(L)'
;MRSLRRYFILLLLSAFALIQFTAAVQAYRAGTASVERALDQQLRDHVELLAAHGLSVRDVSSLRNPDLAFQVLTEDGRLLERSNSAPDAAFMPLRPGYADINFSGARWRALADYDAMQGRWILFAQRLVSRNQLVDSVIIATILPSVL
;
A
#
# COMPACT_ATOMS: atom_id res chain seq x y z
N MET A 1 -45.84 5.60 -35.72
CA MET A 1 -45.00 4.39 -35.48
C MET A 1 -43.50 4.69 -35.22
N ARG A 2 -43.11 5.85 -34.66
CA ARG A 2 -41.70 6.22 -34.40
C ARG A 2 -41.25 6.11 -32.93
N SER A 3 -42.18 5.85 -31.99
CA SER A 3 -41.90 5.86 -30.54
C SER A 3 -41.32 4.55 -30.02
N LEU A 4 -41.82 3.40 -30.47
CA LEU A 4 -41.39 2.09 -29.97
C LEU A 4 -39.92 1.79 -30.31
N ARG A 5 -39.51 2.09 -31.55
CA ARG A 5 -38.14 1.84 -32.04
C ARG A 5 -37.10 2.71 -31.33
N ARG A 6 -37.45 3.97 -30.99
CA ARG A 6 -36.58 4.87 -30.19
C ARG A 6 -36.45 4.40 -28.74
N TYR A 7 -37.54 3.93 -28.14
CA TYR A 7 -37.51 3.37 -26.78
C TYR A 7 -36.59 2.17 -26.69
N PHE A 8 -36.68 1.22 -27.63
CA PHE A 8 -35.78 0.07 -27.67
C PHE A 8 -34.31 0.47 -27.84
N ILE A 9 -34.00 1.44 -28.71
CA ILE A 9 -32.63 1.93 -28.91
C ILE A 9 -32.08 2.57 -27.62
N LEU A 10 -32.88 3.40 -26.93
CA LEU A 10 -32.48 4.03 -25.67
C LEU A 10 -32.29 3.00 -24.55
N LEU A 11 -33.15 1.98 -24.48
CA LEU A 11 -33.04 0.91 -23.49
C LEU A 11 -31.79 0.06 -23.74
N LEU A 12 -31.48 -0.26 -25.00
CA LEU A 12 -30.27 -0.98 -25.38
C LEU A 12 -29.01 -0.17 -25.07
N LEU A 13 -29.00 1.13 -25.39
CA LEU A 13 -27.90 2.04 -25.06
C LEU A 13 -27.68 2.15 -23.56
N SER A 14 -28.76 2.25 -22.77
CA SER A 14 -28.68 2.34 -21.32
C SER A 14 -28.16 1.04 -20.70
N ALA A 15 -28.64 -0.11 -21.17
CA ALA A 15 -28.16 -1.41 -20.72
C ALA A 15 -26.67 -1.62 -21.07
N PHE A 16 -26.27 -1.25 -22.29
CA PHE A 16 -24.86 -1.32 -22.70
C PHE A 16 -23.98 -0.40 -21.85
N ALA A 17 -24.38 0.85 -21.63
CA ALA A 17 -23.66 1.78 -20.76
C ALA A 17 -23.54 1.27 -19.33
N LEU A 18 -24.59 0.64 -18.79
CA LEU A 18 -24.58 0.06 -17.45
C LEU A 18 -23.61 -1.13 -17.34
N ILE A 19 -23.56 -1.99 -18.36
CA ILE A 19 -22.60 -3.10 -18.42
C ILE A 19 -21.17 -2.56 -18.49
N GLN A 20 -20.89 -1.59 -19.35
CA GLN A 20 -19.57 -0.96 -19.46
C GLN A 20 -19.15 -0.28 -18.15
N PHE A 21 -20.09 0.39 -17.48
CA PHE A 21 -19.84 1.05 -16.19
C PHE A 21 -19.48 0.03 -15.10
N THR A 22 -20.25 -1.07 -14.98
CA THR A 22 -19.96 -2.13 -14.00
C THR A 22 -18.64 -2.84 -14.27
N ALA A 23 -18.29 -3.07 -15.54
CA ALA A 23 -16.99 -3.61 -15.93
C ALA A 23 -15.84 -2.66 -15.55
N ALA A 24 -16.00 -1.35 -15.79
CA ALA A 24 -15.00 -0.35 -15.40
C ALA A 24 -14.78 -0.30 -13.88
N VAL A 25 -15.86 -0.36 -13.09
CA VAL A 25 -15.78 -0.41 -11.62
C VAL A 25 -15.05 -1.68 -11.15
N GLN A 26 -15.31 -2.83 -11.77
CA GLN A 26 -14.63 -4.08 -11.42
C GLN A 26 -13.14 -4.05 -11.79
N ALA A 27 -12.81 -3.58 -13.00
CA ALA A 27 -11.42 -3.43 -13.43
C ALA A 27 -10.64 -2.50 -12.49
N TYR A 28 -11.26 -1.41 -12.05
CA TYR A 28 -10.68 -0.50 -11.07
C TYR A 28 -10.40 -1.20 -9.72
N ARG A 29 -11.37 -1.96 -9.20
CA ARG A 29 -11.21 -2.72 -7.94
C ARG A 29 -10.18 -3.85 -8.06
N ALA A 30 -10.11 -4.52 -9.20
CA ALA A 30 -9.15 -5.59 -9.45
C ALA A 30 -7.71 -5.05 -9.64
N GLY A 31 -7.57 -3.88 -10.26
CA GLY A 31 -6.31 -3.17 -10.40
C GLY A 31 -5.70 -2.82 -9.04
N THR A 32 -6.48 -2.28 -8.12
CA THR A 32 -5.98 -1.92 -6.78
C THR A 32 -5.53 -3.14 -5.97
N ALA A 33 -6.30 -4.24 -6.00
CA ALA A 33 -5.94 -5.46 -5.28
C ALA A 33 -4.66 -6.13 -5.82
N SER A 34 -4.34 -5.91 -7.09
CA SER A 34 -3.12 -6.44 -7.72
C SER A 34 -1.89 -5.60 -7.36
N VAL A 35 -2.06 -4.28 -7.21
CA VAL A 35 -1.02 -3.36 -6.73
C VAL A 35 -0.68 -3.63 -5.26
N GLU A 36 -1.69 -3.80 -4.40
CA GLU A 36 -1.47 -4.15 -2.98
C GLU A 36 -0.68 -5.46 -2.83
N ARG A 37 -1.04 -6.50 -3.59
CA ARG A 37 -0.32 -7.78 -3.59
C ARG A 37 1.14 -7.65 -4.04
N ALA A 38 1.42 -6.78 -5.02
CA ALA A 38 2.80 -6.55 -5.48
C ALA A 38 3.65 -5.81 -4.43
N LEU A 39 3.06 -4.83 -3.74
CA LEU A 39 3.70 -4.13 -2.62
C LEU A 39 4.00 -5.07 -1.45
N ASP A 40 3.04 -5.92 -1.08
CA ASP A 40 3.21 -6.93 -0.03
C ASP A 40 4.28 -7.97 -0.36
N GLN A 41 4.47 -8.27 -1.65
CA GLN A 41 5.54 -9.15 -2.12
C GLN A 41 6.90 -8.44 -1.98
N GLN A 42 7.01 -7.20 -2.45
CA GLN A 42 8.23 -6.41 -2.32
C GLN A 42 8.68 -6.24 -0.86
N LEU A 43 7.74 -5.97 0.05
CA LEU A 43 8.05 -5.83 1.47
C LEU A 43 8.68 -7.11 2.04
N ARG A 44 8.16 -8.27 1.67
CA ARG A 44 8.72 -9.57 2.09
C ARG A 44 10.10 -9.80 1.52
N ASP A 45 10.30 -9.53 0.23
CA ASP A 45 11.60 -9.69 -0.43
C ASP A 45 12.65 -8.78 0.23
N HIS A 46 12.28 -7.54 0.58
CA HIS A 46 13.18 -6.63 1.28
C HIS A 46 13.55 -7.14 2.68
N VAL A 47 12.59 -7.64 3.46
CA VAL A 47 12.86 -8.21 4.80
C VAL A 47 13.72 -9.47 4.71
N GLU A 48 13.47 -10.35 3.75
CA GLU A 48 14.27 -11.56 3.51
C GLU A 48 15.70 -11.21 3.13
N LEU A 49 15.91 -10.19 2.28
CA LEU A 49 17.24 -9.70 1.95
C LEU A 49 17.95 -9.06 3.14
N LEU A 50 17.25 -8.32 4.00
CA LEU A 50 17.81 -7.78 5.25
C LEU A 50 18.24 -8.91 6.20
N ALA A 51 17.41 -9.93 6.36
CA ALA A 51 17.70 -11.09 7.22
C ALA A 51 18.84 -11.95 6.66
N ALA A 52 18.90 -12.17 5.35
CA ALA A 52 19.90 -13.02 4.70
C ALA A 52 21.27 -12.35 4.55
N HIS A 53 21.33 -11.06 4.27
CA HIS A 53 22.59 -10.32 4.04
C HIS A 53 23.09 -9.56 5.27
N GLY A 54 22.36 -9.59 6.39
CA GLY A 54 22.77 -8.93 7.63
C GLY A 54 22.88 -7.41 7.50
N LEU A 55 22.19 -6.81 6.52
CA LEU A 55 22.09 -5.37 6.37
C LEU A 55 21.53 -4.82 7.68
N SER A 56 22.33 -3.99 8.34
CA SER A 56 21.97 -3.47 9.65
C SER A 56 20.80 -2.50 9.47
N VAL A 57 19.94 -2.39 10.48
CA VAL A 57 18.89 -1.38 10.53
C VAL A 57 19.45 0.01 10.17
N ARG A 58 20.70 0.28 10.55
CA ARG A 58 21.53 1.42 10.17
C ARG A 58 21.59 1.75 8.67
N ASP A 59 21.68 0.74 7.81
CA ASP A 59 21.74 0.93 6.36
C ASP A 59 20.39 1.38 5.82
N VAL A 60 19.28 0.87 6.37
CA VAL A 60 17.93 1.32 6.02
C VAL A 60 17.64 2.72 6.57
N SER A 61 18.16 3.07 7.77
CA SER A 61 18.16 4.44 8.32
C SER A 61 18.82 5.44 7.38
N SER A 62 19.90 5.01 6.72
CA SER A 62 20.68 5.87 5.83
C SER A 62 19.92 6.25 4.56
N LEU A 63 18.96 5.43 4.13
CA LEU A 63 18.19 5.64 2.91
C LEU A 63 17.23 6.84 2.98
N ARG A 64 17.06 7.48 4.15
CA ARG A 64 16.29 8.74 4.36
C ARG A 64 14.95 8.77 3.61
N ASN A 65 14.31 7.62 3.48
CA ASN A 65 13.07 7.51 2.72
C ASN A 65 11.88 7.93 3.61
N PRO A 66 11.16 9.02 3.30
CA PRO A 66 10.01 9.46 4.09
C PRO A 66 8.83 8.48 4.05
N ASP A 67 8.81 7.55 3.09
CA ASP A 67 7.75 6.54 2.94
C ASP A 67 8.02 5.27 3.75
N LEU A 68 9.19 5.18 4.40
CA LEU A 68 9.56 4.08 5.27
C LEU A 68 9.82 4.59 6.69
N ALA A 69 9.32 3.84 7.65
CA ALA A 69 9.54 4.07 9.07
C ALA A 69 9.96 2.74 9.71
N PHE A 70 11.00 2.77 10.53
CA PHE A 70 11.35 1.62 11.37
C PHE A 70 11.70 2.09 12.78
N GLN A 71 11.56 1.18 13.73
CA GLN A 71 12.01 1.29 15.11
C GLN A 71 12.59 -0.05 15.56
N VAL A 72 13.64 0.01 16.36
CA VAL A 72 14.17 -1.14 17.09
C VAL A 72 14.00 -0.83 18.56
N LEU A 73 13.34 -1.72 19.29
CA LEU A 73 13.11 -1.57 20.72
C LEU A 73 13.68 -2.78 21.47
N THR A 74 14.08 -2.58 22.73
CA THR A 74 14.40 -3.70 23.62
C THR A 74 13.16 -4.54 23.89
N GLU A 75 13.33 -5.73 24.47
CA GLU A 75 12.22 -6.56 24.95
C GLU A 75 11.25 -5.79 25.87
N ASP A 76 11.79 -4.92 26.74
CA ASP A 76 11.00 -4.03 27.62
C ASP A 76 10.33 -2.84 26.92
N GLY A 77 10.53 -2.67 25.60
CA GLY A 77 9.96 -1.58 24.82
C GLY A 77 10.73 -0.26 24.88
N ARG A 78 12.01 -0.27 25.28
CA ARG A 78 12.86 0.92 25.23
C ARG A 78 13.40 1.11 23.81
N LEU A 79 13.22 2.31 23.24
CA LEU A 79 13.71 2.63 21.90
C LEU A 79 15.25 2.56 21.85
N LEU A 80 15.79 1.75 20.94
CA LEU A 80 17.22 1.64 20.66
C LEU A 80 17.58 2.47 19.41
N GLU A 81 16.85 2.27 18.32
CA GLU A 81 17.06 2.96 17.06
C GLU A 81 15.74 3.30 16.39
N ARG A 82 15.72 4.39 15.62
CA ARG A 82 14.58 4.75 14.77
C ARG A 82 15.01 5.43 13.49
N SER A 83 14.15 5.32 12.48
CA SER A 83 14.16 6.21 11.32
C SER A 83 13.72 7.63 11.70
N ASN A 84 14.08 8.62 10.86
CA ASN A 84 13.57 9.98 10.99
C ASN A 84 12.05 10.07 10.84
N SER A 85 11.45 9.19 10.03
CA SER A 85 10.02 9.14 9.73
C SER A 85 9.19 8.56 10.87
N ALA A 86 9.79 7.73 11.73
CA ALA A 86 9.12 7.10 12.87
C ALA A 86 9.05 8.06 14.08
N PRO A 87 7.97 8.01 14.89
CA PRO A 87 7.87 8.75 16.15
C PRO A 87 8.90 8.28 17.20
N ASP A 88 9.01 9.01 18.31
CA ASP A 88 9.88 8.64 19.43
C ASP A 88 9.30 7.52 20.32
N ALA A 89 7.97 7.38 20.33
CA ALA A 89 7.28 6.29 21.01
C ALA A 89 7.01 5.11 20.07
N ALA A 90 6.84 3.91 20.62
CA ALA A 90 6.45 2.72 19.88
C ALA A 90 5.17 2.99 19.07
N PHE A 91 5.23 2.87 17.74
CA PHE A 91 4.10 3.20 16.86
C PHE A 91 3.07 2.05 16.73
N MET A 92 3.38 0.88 17.28
CA MET A 92 2.53 -0.31 17.28
C MET A 92 2.78 -1.12 18.56
N PRO A 93 1.79 -1.87 19.07
CA PRO A 93 2.02 -2.81 20.17
C PRO A 93 3.12 -3.82 19.84
N LEU A 94 3.92 -4.18 20.84
CA LEU A 94 5.00 -5.17 20.75
C LEU A 94 4.40 -6.60 20.75
N ARG A 95 3.70 -6.92 19.67
CA ARG A 95 3.09 -8.22 19.43
C ARG A 95 3.32 -8.60 17.97
N PRO A 96 3.73 -9.83 17.66
CA PRO A 96 4.05 -10.20 16.29
C PRO A 96 2.83 -10.04 15.37
N GLY A 97 3.04 -9.51 14.18
CA GLY A 97 2.02 -9.43 13.14
C GLY A 97 1.89 -8.04 12.52
N TYR A 98 0.85 -7.90 11.70
CA TYR A 98 0.60 -6.70 10.91
C TYR A 98 -0.47 -5.82 11.55
N ALA A 99 -0.31 -4.50 11.45
CA ALA A 99 -1.37 -3.55 11.81
C ALA A 99 -1.38 -2.34 10.89
N ASP A 100 -2.55 -1.73 10.73
CA ASP A 100 -2.70 -0.43 10.13
C ASP A 100 -2.63 0.62 11.22
N ILE A 101 -1.68 1.56 11.10
CA ILE A 101 -1.42 2.59 12.09
C ILE A 101 -1.40 3.97 11.45
N ASN A 102 -1.71 4.99 12.25
CA ASN A 102 -1.75 6.37 11.78
C ASN A 102 -0.82 7.23 12.64
N PHE A 103 0.19 7.82 12.00
CA PHE A 103 1.05 8.82 12.62
C PHE A 103 1.59 9.78 11.54
N SER A 104 2.03 10.97 11.96
CA SER A 104 2.56 12.01 11.06
C SER A 104 1.62 12.34 9.88
N GLY A 105 0.30 12.36 10.14
CA GLY A 105 -0.72 12.71 9.16
C GLY A 105 -0.91 11.70 8.02
N ALA A 106 -0.42 10.47 8.16
CA ALA A 106 -0.58 9.44 7.14
C ALA A 106 -0.95 8.09 7.73
N ARG A 107 -1.47 7.23 6.84
CA ARG A 107 -1.77 5.84 7.12
C ARG A 107 -0.58 4.98 6.73
N TRP A 108 -0.23 4.05 7.59
CA TRP A 108 0.91 3.17 7.44
C TRP A 108 0.46 1.73 7.60
N ARG A 109 1.07 0.84 6.81
CA ARG A 109 1.02 -0.59 7.04
C ARG A 109 2.28 -0.97 7.82
N ALA A 110 2.10 -1.48 9.03
CA ALA A 110 3.17 -1.85 9.92
C ALA A 110 3.26 -3.36 10.15
N LEU A 111 4.46 -3.83 10.44
CA LEU A 111 4.82 -5.17 10.85
C LEU A 111 5.66 -5.07 12.12
N ALA A 112 5.27 -5.81 13.14
CA ALA A 112 6.06 -6.06 14.33
C ALA A 112 6.62 -7.48 14.27
N ASP A 113 7.93 -7.61 14.44
CA ASP A 113 8.61 -8.90 14.53
C ASP A 113 9.52 -8.94 15.76
N TYR A 114 9.66 -10.12 16.34
CA TYR A 114 10.49 -10.34 17.53
C TYR A 114 11.75 -11.12 17.16
N ASP A 115 12.89 -10.44 17.25
CA ASP A 115 14.21 -11.05 17.07
C ASP A 115 14.62 -11.75 18.36
N ALA A 116 14.24 -13.02 18.49
CA ALA A 116 14.53 -13.86 19.65
C ALA A 116 16.03 -14.10 19.86
N MET A 117 16.87 -13.93 18.82
CA MET A 117 18.32 -14.09 18.95
C MET A 117 18.97 -12.90 19.65
N GLN A 118 18.41 -11.71 19.50
CA GLN A 118 18.96 -10.47 20.05
C GLN A 118 18.10 -9.83 21.15
N GLY A 119 16.95 -10.42 21.49
CA GLY A 119 16.07 -9.94 22.56
C GLY A 119 15.48 -8.56 22.27
N ARG A 120 15.07 -8.33 21.01
CA ARG A 120 14.63 -7.01 20.53
C ARG A 120 13.42 -7.11 19.60
N TRP A 121 12.62 -6.06 19.64
CA TRP A 121 11.51 -5.86 18.72
C TRP A 121 11.97 -5.03 17.52
N ILE A 122 11.61 -5.50 16.33
CA ILE A 122 11.81 -4.79 15.09
C ILE A 122 10.43 -4.39 14.59
N LEU A 123 10.15 -3.10 14.59
CA LEU A 123 8.95 -2.54 14.02
C LEU A 123 9.29 -1.91 12.68
N PHE A 124 8.58 -2.30 11.64
CA PHE A 124 8.71 -1.73 10.31
C PHE A 124 7.35 -1.22 9.85
N ALA A 125 7.34 -0.08 9.15
CA ALA A 125 6.13 0.52 8.63
C ALA A 125 6.39 1.18 7.28
N GLN A 126 5.52 0.92 6.32
CA GLN A 126 5.52 1.58 5.02
C GLN A 126 4.29 2.47 4.91
N ARG A 127 4.47 3.69 4.43
CA ARG A 127 3.39 4.63 4.17
C ARG A 127 2.52 4.04 3.06
N LEU A 128 1.23 3.91 3.33
CA LEU A 128 0.26 3.60 2.28
C LEU A 128 0.11 4.86 1.43
N VAL A 129 0.44 4.76 0.14
CA VAL A 129 0.19 5.85 -0.80
C VAL A 129 -1.30 6.15 -0.78
N SER A 130 -1.65 7.36 -0.33
CA SER A 130 -3.04 7.80 -0.31
C SER A 130 -3.58 7.70 -1.72
N ARG A 131 -4.70 7.00 -1.87
CA ARG A 131 -5.37 6.66 -3.13
C ARG A 131 -5.85 7.89 -3.94
N ASN A 132 -5.51 9.10 -3.50
CA ASN A 132 -5.84 10.39 -4.13
C ASN A 132 -4.77 10.93 -5.10
N GLN A 133 -3.62 10.25 -5.28
CA GLN A 133 -2.60 10.65 -6.26
C GLN A 133 -2.29 9.59 -7.33
N LEU A 134 -3.27 8.73 -7.65
CA LEU A 134 -3.23 7.91 -8.87
C LEU A 134 -4.43 8.27 -9.76
N VAL A 135 -4.55 9.56 -10.08
CA VAL A 135 -5.35 10.01 -11.22
C VAL A 135 -4.46 10.14 -12.47
N ASP A 136 -3.13 10.30 -12.33
CA ASP A 136 -2.27 10.55 -13.49
C ASP A 136 -1.75 9.30 -14.22
N SER A 137 -1.79 8.10 -13.62
CA SER A 137 -1.26 6.90 -14.31
C SER A 137 -2.31 6.03 -15.01
N VAL A 138 -3.61 6.29 -14.83
CA VAL A 138 -4.69 5.51 -15.49
C VAL A 138 -5.34 6.26 -16.65
N ILE A 139 -5.27 7.60 -16.65
CA ILE A 139 -5.92 8.41 -17.69
C ILE A 139 -5.21 8.27 -19.05
N ILE A 140 -3.87 8.14 -19.09
CA ILE A 140 -3.14 8.04 -20.37
C ILE A 140 -3.40 6.70 -21.10
N ALA A 141 -3.61 5.60 -20.38
CA ALA A 141 -3.83 4.28 -21.02
C ALA A 141 -5.24 4.11 -21.61
N THR A 142 -6.21 4.93 -21.19
CA THR A 142 -7.63 4.76 -21.56
C THR A 142 -8.03 5.59 -22.78
N ILE A 143 -7.34 6.69 -23.09
CA ILE A 143 -7.73 7.60 -24.18
C ILE A 143 -7.06 7.23 -25.52
N LEU A 144 -5.93 6.52 -25.51
CA LEU A 144 -5.20 6.18 -26.73
C LEU A 144 -5.96 5.33 -27.76
N PRO A 145 -6.83 4.36 -27.39
CA PRO A 145 -7.54 3.55 -28.39
C PRO A 145 -8.73 4.28 -29.04
N SER A 146 -9.05 5.50 -28.61
CA SER A 146 -10.24 6.22 -29.11
C SER A 146 -9.92 7.28 -30.15
N VAL A 147 -8.63 7.59 -30.37
CA VAL A 147 -8.17 8.68 -31.26
C VAL A 147 -7.29 8.18 -32.43
N LEU A 148 -6.94 6.89 -32.47
CA LEU A 148 -6.26 6.25 -33.60
C LEU A 148 -7.18 5.28 -34.35
#